data_AF-A0A0D6L428-F1
#
_entry.id   AF-A0A0D6L428-F1
#
_cell.length_a   1.000
_cell.length_b   1.000
_cell.length_c   1.000
_cell.angle_alpha   90.00
_cell.angle_beta   90.00
_cell.angle_gamma   90.00
#
_symmetry.space_group_name_H-M   'P 1'
#
loop_
_entity.id
_entity.type
_entity.pdbx_description
1 polymer ?
#
loop_
_entity_poly.entity_id
_entity_poly.type
_entity_poly.pdbx_seq_one_letter_code
_entity_poly.pdbx_strand_id
1 'polypeptide(L)'
;MEPFGQKLKYFFYNYWNTVTTVAVVSYVVGFAMRTFGVIETGRVILACNSVLWTMKLLDYMSVHPRLGPYITMAGKMILNMSYIIVMLVVSLLAFGLARQSITYPNEDWHWLLVRNIFYKPYFMLYGEVYADEIDTCGDEAWDSHLEKGVPITNSTSGATCVPGYWIPPVLMTFFLLVANILLMSMLIAIFK
;
A
#
# COMPACT_ATOMS: atom_id res chain seq x y z
N MET A 1 -18.27 39.88 21.53
CA MET A 1 -17.18 39.33 20.70
C MET A 1 -17.08 37.85 21.02
N GLU A 2 -17.41 36.97 20.08
CA GLU A 2 -17.18 35.54 20.32
C GLU A 2 -15.69 35.29 20.62
N PRO A 3 -15.36 34.45 21.62
CA PRO A 3 -13.99 34.16 22.00
C PRO A 3 -13.18 33.65 20.80
N PHE A 4 -11.97 34.18 20.62
CA PHE A 4 -11.06 33.87 19.51
C PHE A 4 -10.87 32.35 19.28
N GLY A 5 -10.91 31.55 20.35
CA GLY A 5 -10.82 30.09 20.29
C GLY A 5 -11.97 29.42 19.52
N GLN A 6 -13.18 29.97 19.53
CA GLN A 6 -14.30 29.42 18.75
C GLN A 6 -14.09 29.61 17.25
N LYS A 7 -13.55 30.77 16.83
CA LYS A 7 -13.20 31.04 15.43
C LYS A 7 -12.09 30.12 14.93
N LEU A 8 -11.07 29.88 15.77
CA LEU A 8 -9.98 28.97 15.44
C LEU A 8 -10.48 27.53 15.29
N LYS A 9 -11.35 27.08 16.20
CA LYS A 9 -11.99 25.75 16.13
C LYS A 9 -12.82 25.59 14.86
N TYR A 10 -13.59 26.62 14.49
CA TYR A 10 -14.36 26.62 13.25
C TYR A 10 -13.46 26.56 12.00
N PHE A 11 -12.34 27.29 12.01
CA PHE A 11 -11.39 27.28 10.91
C PHE A 11 -10.82 25.87 10.65
N PHE A 12 -10.42 25.15 11.70
CA PHE A 12 -9.90 23.78 11.62
C PHE A 12 -10.97 22.70 11.39
N TYR A 13 -12.25 23.04 11.50
CA TYR A 13 -13.32 22.10 11.17
C TYR A 13 -13.43 21.89 9.64
N ASN A 14 -13.05 22.89 8.84
CA ASN A 14 -13.05 22.76 7.39
C ASN A 14 -11.83 21.95 6.92
N TYR A 15 -12.09 20.81 6.26
CA TYR A 15 -11.07 19.90 5.74
C TYR A 15 -10.00 20.60 4.92
N TRP A 16 -10.41 21.47 3.98
CA TRP A 16 -9.47 22.19 3.10
C TRP A 16 -8.57 23.16 3.86
N ASN A 17 -9.10 23.82 4.89
CA ASN A 17 -8.33 24.75 5.72
C ASN A 17 -7.32 24.01 6.58
N THR A 18 -7.71 22.84 7.12
CA THR A 18 -6.81 21.98 7.89
C THR A 18 -5.67 21.46 7.03
N VAL A 19 -5.94 20.92 5.84
CA VAL A 19 -4.90 20.46 4.89
C VAL A 19 -3.97 21.62 4.50
N THR A 20 -4.52 22.81 4.22
CA THR A 20 -3.73 24.00 3.89
C THR A 20 -2.82 24.40 5.04
N THR A 21 -3.30 24.33 6.29
CA THR A 21 -2.48 24.65 7.46
C THR A 21 -1.33 23.67 7.63
N VAL A 22 -1.59 22.37 7.44
CA VAL A 22 -0.55 21.33 7.47
C VAL A 22 0.49 21.56 6.36
N ALA A 23 0.06 21.93 5.15
CA ALA A 23 0.96 22.27 4.05
C ALA A 23 1.86 23.47 4.39
N VAL A 24 1.30 24.56 4.92
CA VAL A 24 2.10 25.74 5.30
C VAL A 24 3.10 25.41 6.41
N VAL A 25 2.67 24.71 7.46
CA VAL A 25 3.56 24.33 8.57
C VAL A 25 4.68 23.42 8.10
N SER A 26 4.37 22.37 7.34
CA SER A 26 5.37 21.43 6.82
C SER A 26 6.33 22.09 5.83
N TYR A 27 5.88 23.06 5.03
CA TYR A 27 6.74 23.85 4.15
C TYR A 27 7.76 24.68 4.95
N VAL A 28 7.31 25.40 5.98
CA VAL A 28 8.20 26.21 6.83
C VAL A 28 9.24 25.32 7.52
N VAL A 29 8.82 24.16 8.04
CA VAL A 29 9.74 23.18 8.64
C VAL A 29 10.75 22.67 7.62
N GLY A 30 10.30 22.24 6.44
CA GLY A 30 11.20 21.74 5.38
C GLY A 30 12.19 22.81 4.89
N PHE A 31 11.73 24.06 4.77
CA PHE A 31 12.57 25.19 4.37
C PHE A 31 13.59 25.56 5.46
N ALA A 32 13.17 25.57 6.73
CA ALA A 32 14.06 25.77 7.87
C ALA A 32 15.15 24.68 7.91
N MET A 33 14.77 23.40 7.83
CA MET A 33 15.74 22.29 7.84
C MET A 33 16.75 22.39 6.70
N ARG A 34 16.31 22.82 5.51
CA ARG A 34 17.19 23.04 4.36
C ARG A 34 18.17 24.20 4.57
N THR A 35 17.75 25.27 5.24
CA THR A 35 18.58 26.46 5.50
C THR A 35 19.54 26.26 6.68
N PHE A 36 19.17 25.46 7.68
CA PHE A 36 20.01 25.14 8.85
C PHE A 36 20.98 23.96 8.64
N GLY A 37 21.21 23.54 7.39
CA GLY A 37 22.27 22.59 7.03
C GLY A 37 21.85 21.13 6.84
N VAL A 38 20.57 20.78 7.04
CA VAL A 38 20.05 19.42 6.78
C VAL A 38 19.39 19.35 5.40
N ILE A 39 20.21 19.54 4.36
CA ILE A 39 19.75 19.77 2.98
C ILE A 39 18.95 18.59 2.41
N GLU A 40 19.40 17.36 2.66
CA GLU A 40 18.79 16.14 2.11
C GLU A 40 17.40 15.87 2.71
N THR A 41 17.28 15.92 4.03
CA THR A 41 15.99 15.74 4.71
C THR A 41 15.03 16.87 4.38
N GLY A 42 15.53 18.12 4.32
CA GLY A 42 14.73 19.27 3.89
C GLY A 42 14.20 19.09 2.46
N ARG A 43 15.00 18.54 1.53
CA ARG A 43 14.57 18.22 0.16
C ARG A 43 13.42 17.20 0.15
N VAL A 44 13.53 16.12 0.93
CA VAL A 44 12.47 15.09 1.02
C VAL A 44 11.18 15.69 1.57
N ILE A 45 11.25 16.48 2.65
CA ILE A 45 10.07 17.13 3.24
C ILE A 45 9.41 18.08 2.24
N LEU A 46 10.19 18.89 1.53
CA LEU A 46 9.67 19.82 0.53
C LEU A 46 9.04 19.08 -0.67
N ALA A 47 9.60 17.94 -1.08
CA ALA A 47 9.04 17.08 -2.11
C ALA A 47 7.71 16.43 -1.67
N CYS A 48 7.59 15.95 -0.44
CA CYS A 48 6.30 15.50 0.10
C CYS A 48 5.30 16.64 0.20
N ASN A 49 5.76 17.82 0.61
CA ASN A 49 4.92 19.02 0.71
C ASN A 49 4.37 19.47 -0.66
N SER A 50 5.10 19.29 -1.78
CA SER A 50 4.56 19.64 -3.10
C SER A 50 3.27 18.88 -3.42
N VAL A 51 3.13 17.63 -2.95
CA VAL A 51 1.89 16.85 -3.08
C VAL A 51 0.72 17.51 -2.34
N LEU A 52 0.95 18.05 -1.13
CA LEU A 52 -0.09 18.76 -0.36
C LEU A 52 -0.56 20.04 -1.09
N TRP A 53 0.38 20.77 -1.72
CA TRP A 53 0.04 21.91 -2.55
C TRP A 53 -0.69 21.51 -3.84
N THR A 54 -0.35 20.37 -4.44
CA THR A 54 -1.11 19.82 -5.57
C THR A 54 -2.53 19.41 -5.14
N MET A 55 -2.72 18.84 -3.95
CA MET A 55 -4.06 18.56 -3.41
C MET A 55 -4.89 19.84 -3.26
N LYS A 56 -4.27 20.97 -2.88
CA LYS A 56 -4.98 22.27 -2.81
C LYS A 56 -5.53 22.74 -4.17
N LEU A 57 -4.93 22.33 -5.29
CA LEU A 57 -5.47 22.64 -6.61
C LEU A 57 -6.86 22.01 -6.82
N LEU A 58 -7.16 20.87 -6.19
CA LEU A 58 -8.49 20.26 -6.23
C LEU A 58 -9.55 21.16 -5.56
N ASP A 59 -9.19 21.90 -4.51
CA ASP A 59 -10.09 22.88 -3.87
C ASP A 59 -10.45 24.00 -4.84
N TYR A 60 -9.46 24.54 -5.55
CA TYR A 60 -9.71 25.58 -6.56
C TYR A 60 -10.54 25.07 -7.73
N MET A 61 -10.28 23.84 -8.20
CA MET A 61 -11.08 23.20 -9.23
C MET A 61 -12.51 22.86 -8.77
N SER A 62 -12.75 22.76 -7.46
CA SER A 62 -14.08 22.47 -6.92
C SER A 62 -15.10 23.57 -7.20
N VAL A 63 -14.64 24.80 -7.44
CA VAL A 63 -15.48 25.95 -7.79
C VAL A 63 -15.97 25.88 -9.25
N HIS A 64 -15.31 25.09 -10.10
CA HIS A 64 -15.68 25.02 -11.51
C HIS A 64 -17.02 24.27 -11.71
N PRO A 65 -17.98 24.83 -12.47
CA PRO A 65 -19.35 24.29 -12.57
C PRO A 65 -19.45 22.82 -12.99
N ARG A 66 -18.52 22.34 -13.82
CA ARG A 66 -18.49 20.94 -14.25
C ARG A 66 -17.64 20.03 -13.36
N LEU A 67 -16.56 20.53 -12.75
CA LEU A 67 -15.60 19.68 -12.02
C LEU A 67 -15.95 19.57 -10.52
N GLY A 68 -16.56 20.60 -9.94
CA GLY A 68 -17.00 20.63 -8.55
C GLY A 68 -17.85 19.44 -8.12
N PRO A 69 -18.90 19.08 -8.87
CA PRO A 69 -19.71 17.91 -8.55
C PRO A 69 -18.90 16.61 -8.53
N TYR A 70 -17.97 16.39 -9.47
CA TYR A 70 -17.14 15.18 -9.48
C TYR A 70 -16.18 15.11 -8.29
N ILE A 71 -15.53 16.22 -7.92
CA ILE A 71 -14.61 16.27 -6.79
C ILE A 71 -15.35 16.02 -5.47
N THR A 72 -16.53 16.63 -5.30
CA THR A 72 -17.36 16.42 -4.10
C THR A 72 -17.96 15.02 -4.01
N MET A 73 -18.33 14.40 -5.14
CA MET A 73 -18.74 13.00 -5.19
C MET A 73 -17.58 12.06 -4.82
N ALA A 74 -16.40 12.24 -5.41
CA ALA A 74 -15.22 11.44 -5.12
C ALA A 74 -14.86 11.47 -3.62
N GLY A 75 -14.89 12.67 -3.00
CA GLY A 75 -14.64 12.80 -1.56
C GLY A 75 -15.63 12.03 -0.68
N LYS A 76 -16.92 12.06 -1.03
CA LYS A 76 -17.96 11.30 -0.31
C LYS A 76 -17.79 9.79 -0.51
N MET A 77 -17.42 9.37 -1.71
CA MET A 77 -17.20 7.95 -2.01
C MET A 77 -16.04 7.36 -1.21
N ILE A 78 -14.93 8.09 -1.02
CA ILE A 78 -13.78 7.61 -0.22
C ILE A 78 -14.21 7.26 1.21
N LEU A 79 -15.03 8.10 1.85
CA LEU A 79 -15.52 7.85 3.20
C LEU A 79 -16.43 6.62 3.25
N ASN A 80 -17.33 6.50 2.27
CA ASN A 80 -18.24 5.36 2.16
C ASN A 80 -17.49 4.05 1.91
N MET A 81 -16.30 4.08 1.29
CA MET A 81 -15.49 2.90 0.98
C MET A 81 -14.45 2.53 2.04
N SER A 82 -14.36 3.30 3.13
CA SER A 82 -13.38 3.08 4.20
C SER A 82 -13.41 1.65 4.75
N TYR A 83 -14.58 1.02 4.87
CA TYR A 83 -14.70 -0.34 5.38
C TYR A 83 -14.11 -1.41 4.42
N ILE A 84 -14.22 -1.20 3.10
CA ILE A 84 -13.60 -2.10 2.11
C ILE A 84 -12.08 -1.99 2.21
N ILE A 85 -11.56 -0.77 2.37
CA ILE A 85 -10.13 -0.54 2.55
C ILE A 85 -9.63 -1.30 3.80
N VAL A 86 -10.37 -1.26 4.91
CA VAL A 86 -10.03 -2.02 6.12
C VAL A 86 -10.03 -3.53 5.84
N MET A 87 -11.06 -4.06 5.17
CA MET A 87 -11.12 -5.48 4.79
C MET A 87 -9.97 -5.89 3.87
N LEU A 88 -9.57 -5.03 2.94
CA LEU A 88 -8.42 -5.24 2.06
C LEU A 88 -7.10 -5.27 2.84
N VAL A 89 -6.92 -4.37 3.80
CA VAL A 89 -5.72 -4.35 4.66
C VAL A 89 -5.64 -5.64 5.49
N VAL A 90 -6.75 -6.13 6.02
CA VAL A 90 -6.80 -7.39 6.78
C VAL A 90 -6.44 -8.58 5.90
N SER A 91 -6.96 -8.67 4.67
CA SER A 91 -6.63 -9.76 3.76
C SER A 91 -5.17 -9.71 3.28
N LEU A 92 -4.65 -8.51 2.98
CA LEU A 92 -3.24 -8.29 2.67
C LEU A 92 -2.33 -8.74 3.80
N LEU A 93 -2.65 -8.36 5.04
CA LEU A 93 -1.88 -8.75 6.22
C LEU A 93 -1.89 -10.27 6.43
N ALA A 94 -3.06 -10.91 6.32
CA ALA A 94 -3.19 -12.35 6.51
C ALA A 94 -2.32 -13.16 5.53
N PHE A 95 -2.38 -12.82 4.24
CA PHE A 95 -1.57 -13.48 3.23
C PHE A 95 -0.09 -13.08 3.32
N GLY A 96 0.21 -11.79 3.46
CA GLY A 96 1.57 -11.26 3.51
C GLY A 96 2.38 -11.78 4.69
N LEU A 97 1.76 -11.90 5.88
CA LEU A 97 2.41 -12.50 7.05
C LEU A 97 2.72 -13.98 6.82
N ALA A 98 1.75 -14.76 6.33
CA ALA A 98 1.94 -16.18 6.06
C ALA A 98 3.04 -16.41 5.02
N ARG A 99 3.04 -15.65 3.92
CA ARG A 99 4.10 -15.71 2.89
C ARG A 99 5.47 -15.38 3.48
N GLN A 100 5.61 -14.23 4.15
CA GLN A 100 6.91 -13.78 4.65
C GLN A 100 7.48 -14.73 5.72
N SER A 101 6.64 -15.24 6.63
CA SER A 101 7.07 -16.13 7.72
C SER A 101 7.45 -17.54 7.27
N ILE A 102 6.76 -18.08 6.25
CA ILE A 102 7.05 -19.43 5.72
C ILE A 102 8.29 -19.38 4.81
N THR A 103 8.36 -18.42 3.90
CA THR A 103 9.43 -18.36 2.89
C THR A 103 10.77 -17.91 3.49
N TYR A 104 10.76 -17.01 4.49
CA TYR A 104 11.98 -16.43 5.08
C TYR A 104 11.99 -16.59 6.61
N PRO A 105 12.26 -17.80 7.14
CA PRO A 105 12.13 -18.09 8.57
C PRO A 105 13.25 -17.49 9.44
N ASN A 106 14.43 -17.23 8.87
CA ASN A 106 15.63 -16.83 9.60
C ASN A 106 16.04 -15.38 9.29
N GLU A 107 15.11 -14.44 9.42
CA GLU A 107 15.34 -13.01 9.17
C GLU A 107 15.33 -12.21 10.48
N ASP A 108 16.28 -11.28 10.59
CA ASP A 108 16.34 -10.33 11.71
C ASP A 108 15.28 -9.22 11.56
N TRP A 109 14.94 -8.58 12.67
CA TRP A 109 13.97 -7.49 12.65
C TRP A 109 14.45 -6.30 11.82
N HIS A 110 13.77 -6.04 10.70
CA HIS A 110 14.02 -4.89 9.83
C HIS A 110 12.73 -4.34 9.22
N TRP A 111 12.69 -3.02 8.96
CA TRP A 111 11.54 -2.34 8.33
C TRP A 111 11.18 -2.90 6.95
N LEU A 112 12.16 -3.53 6.29
CA LEU A 112 11.98 -4.20 5.02
C LEU A 112 11.01 -5.40 5.10
N LEU A 113 10.92 -6.06 6.26
CA LEU A 113 9.95 -7.16 6.46
C LEU A 113 8.52 -6.62 6.40
N VAL A 114 8.25 -5.51 7.08
CA VAL A 114 6.93 -4.84 7.03
C VAL A 114 6.61 -4.41 5.60
N ARG A 115 7.59 -3.85 4.88
CA ARG A 115 7.43 -3.56 3.45
C ARG A 115 7.06 -4.83 2.68
N ASN A 116 7.77 -5.94 2.85
CA ASN A 116 7.50 -7.16 2.09
C ASN A 116 6.13 -7.77 2.41
N ILE A 117 5.67 -7.66 3.66
CA ILE A 117 4.35 -8.13 4.11
C ILE A 117 3.21 -7.38 3.41
N PHE A 118 3.28 -6.05 3.31
CA PHE A 118 2.18 -5.27 2.72
C PHE A 118 2.37 -4.98 1.23
N TYR A 119 3.58 -4.60 0.84
CA TYR A 119 3.88 -4.06 -0.48
C TYR A 119 3.77 -5.15 -1.55
N LYS A 120 4.43 -6.30 -1.38
CA LYS A 120 4.38 -7.35 -2.42
C LYS A 120 2.94 -7.83 -2.69
N PRO A 121 2.12 -8.20 -1.68
CA PRO A 121 0.72 -8.54 -1.91
C PRO A 121 -0.13 -7.42 -2.50
N TYR A 122 0.17 -6.16 -2.20
CA TYR A 122 -0.54 -5.02 -2.78
C TYR A 122 -0.29 -4.91 -4.29
N PHE A 123 0.95 -5.07 -4.75
CA PHE A 123 1.26 -5.06 -6.19
C PHE A 123 0.69 -6.28 -6.94
N MET A 124 0.55 -7.42 -6.25
CA MET A 124 -0.14 -8.59 -6.81
C MET A 124 -1.61 -8.32 -7.19
N LEU A 125 -2.28 -7.37 -6.54
CA LEU A 125 -3.63 -6.94 -6.93
C LEU A 125 -3.66 -6.25 -8.30
N TYR A 126 -2.55 -5.59 -8.67
CA TYR A 126 -2.41 -4.88 -9.93
C TYR A 126 -1.77 -5.73 -11.04
N GLY A 127 -1.57 -7.03 -10.80
CA GLY A 127 -1.06 -7.97 -11.80
C GLY A 127 0.44 -8.26 -11.72
N GLU A 128 1.15 -7.71 -10.74
CA GLU A 128 2.56 -8.04 -10.48
C GLU A 128 2.65 -9.31 -9.60
N VAL A 129 2.76 -10.46 -10.24
CA VAL A 129 2.61 -11.77 -9.58
C VAL A 129 3.90 -12.26 -8.92
N TYR A 130 5.05 -11.62 -9.19
CA TYR A 130 6.38 -12.02 -8.69
C TYR A 130 6.65 -13.53 -8.92
N ALA A 131 6.49 -13.99 -10.17
CA ALA A 131 6.49 -15.40 -10.56
C ALA A 131 7.69 -16.19 -9.98
N ASP A 132 8.89 -15.60 -10.09
CA ASP A 132 10.15 -16.21 -9.64
C ASP A 132 10.23 -16.44 -8.12
N GLU A 133 9.34 -15.83 -7.33
CA GLU A 133 9.33 -15.91 -5.87
C GLU A 133 8.10 -16.64 -5.31
N ILE A 134 7.25 -17.25 -6.16
CA ILE A 134 6.03 -17.96 -5.73
C ILE A 134 6.41 -19.30 -5.10
N ASP A 135 7.18 -20.10 -5.83
CA ASP A 135 7.58 -21.44 -5.43
C ASP A 135 9.02 -21.76 -5.86
N THR A 136 9.98 -20.99 -5.33
CA THR A 136 11.43 -21.22 -5.55
C THR A 136 11.84 -22.69 -5.37
N CYS A 137 11.27 -23.36 -4.37
CA CYS A 137 11.56 -24.77 -4.09
C CYS A 137 10.95 -25.75 -5.09
N GLY A 138 9.70 -25.54 -5.50
CA GLY A 138 9.04 -26.34 -6.53
C GLY A 138 9.67 -26.16 -7.90
N ASP A 139 9.99 -24.92 -8.26
CA ASP A 139 10.60 -24.56 -9.55
C ASP A 139 12.03 -25.13 -9.67
N GLU A 140 12.86 -25.00 -8.63
CA GLU A 140 14.21 -25.60 -8.61
C GLU A 140 14.17 -27.14 -8.69
N ALA A 141 13.20 -27.77 -8.01
CA ALA A 141 13.01 -29.22 -8.07
C ALA A 141 12.54 -29.66 -9.46
N TRP A 142 11.70 -28.86 -10.12
CA TRP A 142 11.23 -29.09 -11.47
C TRP A 142 12.36 -28.93 -12.48
N ASP A 143 13.17 -27.88 -12.42
CA ASP A 143 14.28 -27.72 -13.37
C ASP A 143 15.33 -28.84 -13.21
N SER A 144 15.63 -29.21 -11.97
CA SER A 144 16.57 -30.31 -11.66
C SER A 144 16.11 -31.67 -12.17
N HIS A 145 14.81 -31.97 -12.16
CA HIS A 145 14.30 -33.26 -12.68
C HIS A 145 14.43 -33.33 -14.20
N LEU A 146 14.23 -32.18 -14.88
CA LEU A 146 14.32 -32.06 -16.33
C LEU A 146 15.77 -32.21 -16.81
N GLU A 147 16.71 -31.59 -16.11
CA GLU A 147 18.14 -31.66 -16.43
C GLU A 147 18.71 -33.07 -16.20
N LYS A 148 18.33 -33.73 -15.11
CA LYS A 148 18.89 -35.03 -14.71
C LYS A 148 18.11 -36.24 -15.25
N GLY A 149 16.92 -36.03 -15.81
CA GLY A 149 16.05 -37.10 -16.32
C GLY A 149 15.62 -38.12 -15.25
N VAL A 150 15.63 -37.73 -13.97
CA VAL A 150 15.25 -38.57 -12.83
C VAL A 150 13.85 -38.20 -12.34
N PRO A 151 13.10 -39.12 -11.72
CA PRO A 151 11.80 -38.79 -11.14
C PRO A 151 11.95 -37.70 -10.07
N ILE A 152 10.99 -36.77 -10.00
CA ILE A 152 10.97 -35.61 -9.09
C ILE A 152 11.20 -36.01 -7.62
N THR A 153 10.74 -37.21 -7.24
CA THR A 153 10.93 -37.80 -5.90
C THR A 153 12.41 -37.96 -5.51
N ASN A 154 13.29 -38.16 -6.49
CA ASN A 154 14.73 -38.36 -6.29
C ASN A 154 15.54 -37.08 -6.55
N SER A 155 14.88 -35.98 -6.93
CA SER A 155 15.51 -34.70 -7.28
C SER A 155 15.77 -33.80 -6.06
N THR A 156 15.44 -34.26 -4.85
CA THR A 156 15.52 -33.44 -3.63
C THR A 156 16.74 -33.80 -2.77
N SER A 157 17.80 -32.99 -2.86
CA SER A 157 18.83 -32.84 -1.80
C SER A 157 19.93 -31.83 -2.18
N GLY A 158 19.55 -30.71 -2.82
CA GLY A 158 20.50 -29.65 -3.17
C GLY A 158 20.32 -28.37 -2.35
N ALA A 159 19.09 -27.86 -2.28
CA ALA A 159 18.77 -26.64 -1.54
C ALA A 159 17.87 -26.97 -0.33
N THR A 160 18.21 -26.41 0.82
CA THR A 160 17.47 -26.51 2.08
C THR A 160 16.10 -25.85 1.96
N CYS A 161 15.12 -26.56 1.41
CA CYS A 161 13.76 -26.07 1.28
C CYS A 161 13.05 -25.97 2.62
N VAL A 162 12.30 -24.88 2.80
CA VAL A 162 11.51 -24.63 4.02
C VAL A 162 10.33 -25.60 4.11
N PRO A 163 10.04 -26.15 5.30
CA PRO A 163 8.86 -26.98 5.48
C PRO A 163 7.60 -26.14 5.22
N GLY A 164 6.69 -26.65 4.37
CA GLY A 164 5.46 -25.94 4.03
C GLY A 164 5.58 -24.95 2.87
N TYR A 165 6.61 -25.04 2.03
CA TYR A 165 6.82 -24.18 0.86
C TYR A 165 5.63 -24.15 -0.13
N TRP A 166 4.77 -25.17 -0.13
CA TRP A 166 3.55 -25.27 -0.97
C TRP A 166 2.37 -24.45 -0.44
N ILE A 167 2.41 -23.99 0.82
CA ILE A 167 1.31 -23.26 1.46
C ILE A 167 1.17 -21.83 0.88
N PRO A 168 2.25 -21.03 0.72
CA PRO A 168 2.14 -19.69 0.14
C PRO A 168 1.53 -19.64 -1.27
N PRO A 169 1.88 -20.52 -2.22
CA PRO A 169 1.21 -20.58 -3.52
C PRO A 169 -0.30 -20.86 -3.40
N VAL A 170 -0.71 -21.79 -2.54
CA VAL A 170 -2.14 -22.09 -2.31
C VAL A 170 -2.85 -20.86 -1.71
N LEU A 171 -2.27 -20.26 -0.67
CA LEU A 171 -2.84 -19.04 -0.06
C LEU A 171 -2.92 -17.88 -1.05
N MET A 172 -1.96 -17.77 -1.96
CA MET A 172 -1.94 -16.74 -3.00
C MET A 172 -3.13 -16.89 -3.94
N THR A 173 -3.49 -18.10 -4.37
CA THR A 173 -4.67 -18.31 -5.22
C THR A 173 -5.95 -17.87 -4.53
N PHE A 174 -6.12 -18.20 -3.24
CA PHE A 174 -7.28 -17.79 -2.46
C PHE A 174 -7.30 -16.27 -2.24
N PHE A 175 -6.14 -15.68 -1.92
CA PHE A 175 -5.98 -14.23 -1.75
C PHE A 175 -6.37 -13.47 -3.03
N LEU A 176 -5.87 -13.87 -4.20
CA LEU A 176 -6.19 -13.22 -5.46
C LEU A 176 -7.66 -13.39 -5.82
N LEU A 177 -8.27 -14.55 -5.56
CA LEU A 177 -9.71 -14.75 -5.77
C LEU A 177 -10.53 -13.80 -4.88
N VAL A 178 -10.23 -13.76 -3.58
CA VAL A 178 -10.97 -12.90 -2.64
C VAL A 178 -10.74 -11.43 -2.96
N ALA A 179 -9.50 -11.01 -3.18
CA ALA A 179 -9.18 -9.60 -3.36
C ALA A 179 -9.53 -9.06 -4.76
N ASN A 180 -9.18 -9.78 -5.83
CA ASN A 180 -9.43 -9.29 -7.19
C ASN A 180 -10.84 -9.59 -7.70
N ILE A 181 -11.51 -10.66 -7.24
CA ILE A 181 -12.87 -10.95 -7.70
C ILE A 181 -13.89 -10.40 -6.72
N LEU A 182 -13.82 -10.73 -5.42
CA LEU A 182 -14.85 -10.30 -4.47
C LEU A 182 -14.73 -8.82 -4.09
N LEU A 183 -13.56 -8.35 -3.67
CA LEU A 183 -13.41 -6.95 -3.19
C LEU A 183 -13.55 -5.94 -4.34
N MET A 184 -12.96 -6.19 -5.51
CA MET A 184 -13.13 -5.29 -6.66
C MET A 184 -14.57 -5.27 -7.17
N SER A 185 -15.24 -6.43 -7.22
CA SER A 185 -16.64 -6.48 -7.67
C SER A 185 -17.59 -5.82 -6.67
N MET A 186 -17.31 -5.93 -5.37
CA MET A 186 -18.04 -5.20 -4.32
C MET A 186 -17.82 -3.68 -4.45
N LEU A 187 -16.59 -3.25 -4.70
CA LEU A 187 -16.23 -1.85 -4.89
C LEU A 187 -16.97 -1.25 -6.10
N ILE A 188 -17.04 -1.97 -7.23
CA ILE A 188 -17.87 -1.56 -8.39
C ILE A 188 -19.35 -1.51 -8.03
N ALA A 189 -19.87 -2.47 -7.26
CA ALA A 189 -21.28 -2.53 -6.88
C ALA A 189 -21.73 -1.37 -5.97
N ILE A 190 -20.83 -0.80 -5.17
CA ILE A 190 -21.12 0.36 -4.30
C ILE A 190 -21.03 1.68 -5.05
N PHE A 191 -20.21 1.72 -6.11
CA PHE A 191 -20.13 2.89 -6.99
C PHE A 191 -21.32 3.02 -7.95
N LYS A 192 -22.06 1.92 -8.18
CA LYS A 192 -23.25 1.88 -9.01
C LYS A 192 -24.50 2.29 -8.22
#